data_AF-A0A4R3E5E0-F1
#
_entry.id   AF-A0A4R3E5E0-F1
#
_cell.length_a   1.000
_cell.length_b   1.000
_cell.length_c   1.000
_cell.angle_alpha   90.00
_cell.angle_beta   90.00
_cell.angle_gamma   90.00
#
_symmetry.space_group_name_H-M   'P 1'
#
loop_
_entity.id
_entity.type
_entity.pdbx_description
1 polymer ?
#
loop_
_entity_poly.entity_id
_entity_poly.type
_entity_poly.pdbx_seq_one_letter_code
_entity_poly.pdbx_strand_id
1 'polypeptide(L)'
;MRFAPDGSAEILLVTTRTTKRWTIPKGWPIKGLKAHEAAAREAQEEAGVVGKICKKSVGKYLYWKRLADQSILCNVKLYPLKVERSLDVWRERDERQQQWFSLSEAADMVGEPGLSATLRSLKLC
;
A
#
# COMPACT_ATOMS: atom_id res chain seq x y z
N MET A 1 4.64 5.65 -3.58
CA MET A 1 6.04 5.66 -4.05
C MET A 1 6.55 7.10 -4.09
N ARG A 2 7.84 7.28 -3.87
CA ARG A 2 8.58 8.53 -4.14
C ARG A 2 9.89 8.17 -4.84
N PHE A 3 10.59 9.18 -5.32
CA PHE A 3 11.93 9.01 -5.88
C PHE A 3 12.93 9.66 -4.94
N ALA A 4 13.98 8.94 -4.60
CA ALA A 4 15.12 9.47 -3.86
C ALA A 4 15.97 10.40 -4.76
N PRO A 5 16.89 11.20 -4.20
CA PRO A 5 17.72 12.12 -4.99
C PRO A 5 18.56 11.46 -6.07
N ASP A 6 18.92 10.18 -5.90
CA ASP A 6 19.66 9.37 -6.88
C ASP A 6 18.77 8.81 -8.01
N GLY A 7 17.47 9.13 -8.00
CA GLY A 7 16.48 8.65 -8.96
C GLY A 7 15.94 7.25 -8.66
N SER A 8 16.42 6.58 -7.61
CA SER A 8 15.87 5.29 -7.18
C SER A 8 14.46 5.47 -6.62
N ALA A 9 13.62 4.47 -6.82
CA ALA A 9 12.24 4.52 -6.35
C ALA A 9 12.10 3.83 -4.99
N GLU A 10 11.36 4.49 -4.11
CA GLU A 10 11.04 3.99 -2.79
C GLU A 10 9.53 3.73 -2.65
N ILE A 11 9.20 2.63 -1.99
CA ILE A 11 7.84 2.20 -1.65
C ILE A 11 7.61 2.43 -0.16
N LEU A 12 6.49 3.07 0.16
CA LEU A 12 6.05 3.22 1.53
C LEU A 12 5.28 1.97 1.94
N LEU A 13 5.74 1.31 3.00
CA LEU A 13 4.97 0.28 3.68
C LEU A 13 4.47 0.81 5.02
N VAL A 14 3.36 0.21 5.47
CA VAL A 14 2.80 0.41 6.80
C VAL A 14 2.68 -0.92 7.52
N THR A 15 2.67 -0.91 8.84
CA THR A 15 2.39 -2.13 9.61
C THR A 15 0.89 -2.41 9.69
N THR A 16 0.51 -3.68 9.71
CA THR A 16 -0.84 -4.10 10.09
C THR A 16 -1.11 -3.77 11.55
N ARG A 17 -2.35 -3.42 11.91
CA ARG A 17 -2.71 -2.99 13.26
C ARG A 17 -2.41 -4.05 14.33
N THR A 18 -2.82 -5.30 14.09
CA THR A 18 -2.73 -6.39 15.08
C THR A 18 -1.38 -7.09 15.09
N THR A 19 -0.92 -7.56 13.93
CA THR A 19 0.29 -8.41 13.86
C THR A 19 1.58 -7.65 13.60
N LYS A 20 1.49 -6.32 13.41
CA LYS A 20 2.60 -5.42 13.10
C LYS A 20 3.48 -5.87 11.92
N ARG A 21 2.91 -6.61 10.95
CA ARG A 21 3.62 -7.03 9.74
C ARG A 21 3.56 -5.93 8.70
N TRP A 22 4.61 -5.79 7.89
CA TRP A 22 4.62 -4.80 6.80
C TRP A 22 3.68 -5.18 5.66
N THR A 23 3.00 -4.18 5.14
CA THR A 23 2.08 -4.29 4.01
C THR A 23 1.94 -2.93 3.31
N ILE A 24 1.22 -2.88 2.19
CA ILE A 24 0.84 -1.62 1.55
C ILE A 24 -0.46 -1.07 2.16
N PRO A 25 -0.69 0.25 2.10
CA PRO A 25 -1.99 0.83 2.46
C PRO A 25 -3.11 0.24 1.59
N LYS A 26 -4.16 -0.27 2.23
CA LYS A 26 -5.26 -0.93 1.50
C LYS A 26 -6.53 -1.01 2.36
N GLY A 27 -7.68 -0.91 1.70
CA GLY A 27 -8.96 -1.06 2.35
C GLY A 27 -10.04 -1.67 1.46
N TRP A 28 -11.26 -1.65 1.99
CA TRP A 28 -12.42 -2.17 1.29
C TRP A 28 -12.90 -1.21 0.20
N PRO A 29 -13.59 -1.70 -0.85
CA PRO A 29 -14.27 -0.82 -1.79
C PRO A 29 -15.21 0.14 -1.06
N ILE A 30 -15.12 1.44 -1.38
CA ILE A 30 -15.93 2.50 -0.79
C ILE A 30 -17.03 2.87 -1.80
N LYS A 31 -18.30 2.86 -1.36
CA LYS A 31 -19.44 3.21 -2.22
C LYS A 31 -19.26 4.63 -2.78
N GLY A 32 -19.39 4.76 -4.10
CA GLY A 32 -19.25 6.04 -4.80
C GLY A 32 -17.81 6.42 -5.18
N LEU A 33 -16.79 5.63 -4.79
CA LEU A 33 -15.41 5.84 -5.21
C LEU A 33 -14.94 4.78 -6.21
N LYS A 34 -14.13 5.20 -7.18
CA LYS A 34 -13.37 4.27 -8.03
C LYS A 34 -12.26 3.62 -7.19
N ALA A 35 -11.85 2.42 -7.57
CA ALA A 35 -10.86 1.65 -6.81
C ALA A 35 -9.53 2.39 -6.55
N HIS A 36 -9.05 3.19 -7.51
CA HIS A 36 -7.84 3.99 -7.31
C HIS A 36 -8.09 5.18 -6.36
N GLU A 37 -9.27 5.79 -6.38
CA GLU A 37 -9.64 6.87 -5.45
C GLU A 37 -9.74 6.34 -4.01
N ALA A 38 -10.32 5.15 -3.84
CA ALA A 38 -10.32 4.45 -2.56
C ALA A 38 -8.88 4.14 -2.09
N ALA A 39 -8.01 3.63 -2.98
CA ALA A 39 -6.61 3.39 -2.63
C ALA A 39 -5.85 4.67 -2.22
N ALA A 40 -6.11 5.82 -2.86
CA ALA A 40 -5.54 7.10 -2.43
C ALA A 40 -6.05 7.52 -1.05
N ARG A 41 -7.35 7.31 -0.77
CA ARG A 41 -7.94 7.59 0.54
C ARG A 41 -7.29 6.75 1.64
N GLU A 42 -7.10 5.46 1.39
CA GLU A 42 -6.42 4.55 2.32
C GLU A 42 -4.96 4.94 2.53
N ALA A 43 -4.24 5.36 1.48
CA ALA A 43 -2.87 5.86 1.63
C ALA A 43 -2.80 7.12 2.52
N GLN A 44 -3.81 8.00 2.44
CA GLN A 44 -3.91 9.15 3.32
C GLN A 44 -4.26 8.74 4.75
N GLU A 45 -5.21 7.83 4.95
CA GLU A 45 -5.71 7.46 6.28
C GLU A 45 -4.78 6.52 7.04
N GLU A 46 -4.15 5.56 6.35
CA GLU A 46 -3.29 4.55 6.97
C GLU A 46 -1.81 5.01 7.03
N ALA A 47 -1.37 5.85 6.08
CA ALA A 47 0.03 6.24 5.94
C ALA A 47 0.27 7.75 5.91
N GLY A 48 -0.77 8.58 5.99
CA GLY A 48 -0.59 10.03 6.01
C GLY A 48 0.04 10.60 4.75
N VAL A 49 -0.05 9.93 3.59
CA VAL A 49 0.53 10.44 2.34
C VAL A 49 -0.54 10.87 1.33
N VAL A 50 -0.26 11.96 0.63
CA VAL A 50 -1.12 12.51 -0.42
C VAL A 50 -0.31 12.75 -1.69
N GLY A 51 -0.94 12.52 -2.83
CA GLY A 51 -0.33 12.82 -4.13
C GLY A 51 -1.16 12.33 -5.30
N LYS A 52 -0.49 12.12 -6.43
CA LYS A 52 -1.15 11.74 -7.70
C LYS A 52 -1.22 10.22 -7.84
N ILE A 53 -2.44 9.70 -7.92
CA ILE A 53 -2.68 8.26 -8.13
C ILE A 53 -2.95 7.94 -9.60
N CYS A 54 -2.36 6.85 -10.07
CA CYS A 54 -2.63 6.32 -11.40
C CYS A 54 -3.95 5.53 -11.41
N LYS A 55 -4.76 5.74 -12.46
CA LYS A 55 -6.05 5.04 -12.64
C LYS A 55 -5.87 3.57 -13.01
N LYS A 56 -4.75 3.22 -13.63
CA LYS A 56 -4.43 1.85 -14.07
C LYS A 56 -3.70 1.12 -12.94
N SER A 57 -4.17 -0.08 -12.61
CA SER A 57 -3.48 -0.93 -11.64
C SER A 57 -2.21 -1.52 -12.26
N VAL A 58 -1.13 -1.60 -11.48
CA VAL A 58 0.15 -2.22 -11.88
C VAL A 58 0.25 -3.69 -11.52
N GLY A 59 -0.69 -4.18 -10.71
CA GLY A 59 -0.75 -5.59 -10.34
C GLY A 59 -1.93 -5.87 -9.45
N LYS A 60 -2.04 -7.15 -9.08
CA LYS A 60 -3.00 -7.62 -8.10
C LYS A 60 -2.45 -8.83 -7.37
N TYR A 61 -2.86 -9.02 -6.14
CA TYR A 61 -2.58 -10.24 -5.40
C TYR A 61 -3.80 -10.71 -4.62
N LEU A 62 -3.79 -11.98 -4.27
CA LEU A 62 -4.79 -12.60 -3.43
C LEU A 62 -4.22 -12.81 -2.04
N TYR A 63 -5.05 -12.63 -1.01
CA TYR A 63 -4.72 -13.04 0.35
C TYR A 63 -5.97 -13.51 1.09
N TRP A 64 -5.76 -14.38 2.07
CA TRP A 64 -6.83 -14.80 2.97
C TRP A 64 -6.92 -13.81 4.13
N LYS A 65 -8.08 -13.16 4.27
CA LYS A 65 -8.40 -12.33 5.43
C LYS A 65 -9.20 -13.17 6.42
N ARG A 66 -8.64 -13.40 7.60
CA ARG A 66 -9.34 -14.05 8.72
C ARG A 66 -10.32 -13.05 9.35
N LEU A 67 -11.58 -13.45 9.42
CA LEU A 67 -12.64 -12.80 10.18
C LEU A 67 -12.91 -13.64 11.44
N ALA A 68 -13.88 -13.23 12.26
CA ALA A 68 -14.17 -13.90 13.53
C ALA A 68 -14.56 -15.38 13.34
N ASP A 69 -15.35 -15.68 12.32
CA ASP A 69 -16.00 -16.96 12.07
C ASP A 69 -15.54 -17.64 10.76
N GLN A 70 -14.93 -16.89 9.84
CA GLN A 70 -14.57 -17.38 8.52
C GLN A 70 -13.27 -16.77 7.99
N SER A 71 -12.76 -17.32 6.89
CA SER A 71 -11.70 -16.69 6.10
C SER A 71 -12.23 -16.39 4.71
N ILE A 72 -11.98 -15.17 4.23
CA ILE A 72 -12.41 -14.74 2.90
C ILE A 72 -11.20 -14.47 2.01
N LEU A 73 -11.30 -14.91 0.76
CA LEU A 73 -10.29 -14.66 -0.25
C LEU A 73 -10.46 -13.23 -0.79
N CYS A 74 -9.51 -12.37 -0.46
CA CYS A 74 -9.52 -10.96 -0.87
C CYS A 74 -8.63 -10.77 -2.08
N ASN A 75 -9.12 -10.02 -3.08
CA ASN A 75 -8.36 -9.61 -4.25
C ASN A 75 -8.00 -8.12 -4.14
N VAL A 76 -6.70 -7.82 -4.05
CA VAL A 76 -6.19 -6.47 -3.88
C VAL A 76 -5.54 -6.02 -5.18
N LYS A 77 -6.00 -4.90 -5.73
CA LYS A 77 -5.39 -4.22 -6.88
C LYS A 77 -4.43 -3.14 -6.39
N LEU A 78 -3.25 -3.08 -6.98
CA LEU A 78 -2.24 -2.08 -6.65
C LEU A 78 -2.33 -0.90 -7.62
N TYR A 79 -2.42 0.31 -7.08
CA TYR A 79 -2.44 1.55 -7.84
C TYR A 79 -1.25 2.42 -7.41
N PRO A 80 -0.31 2.75 -8.31
CA PRO A 80 0.80 3.62 -7.97
C PRO A 80 0.32 5.00 -7.57
N LEU A 81 0.77 5.46 -6.41
CA LEU A 81 0.57 6.84 -5.94
C LEU A 81 1.94 7.50 -5.85
N LYS A 82 2.17 8.53 -6.67
CA LYS A 82 3.34 9.41 -6.56
C LYS A 82 3.08 10.38 -5.42
N VAL A 83 3.79 10.19 -4.31
CA VAL A 83 3.63 11.03 -3.12
C VAL A 83 4.14 12.44 -3.41
N GLU A 84 3.32 13.43 -3.14
CA GLU A 84 3.65 14.86 -3.27
C GLU A 84 3.87 15.50 -1.90
N ARG A 85 3.20 14.99 -0.85
CA ARG A 85 3.41 15.43 0.54
C ARG A 85 3.03 14.35 1.55
N SER A 86 3.62 14.46 2.74
CA SER A 86 3.23 13.74 3.94
C SER A 86 2.48 14.67 4.89
N LEU A 87 1.56 14.12 5.67
CA LEU A 87 0.78 14.84 6.67
C LEU A 87 1.43 14.69 8.04
N ASP A 88 1.39 15.74 8.86
CA ASP A 88 1.87 15.68 10.25
C ASP A 88 0.88 14.92 11.13
N VAL A 89 -0.42 15.03 10.86
CA VAL A 89 -1.49 14.35 11.60
C VAL A 89 -2.40 13.64 10.61
N TRP A 90 -2.64 12.35 10.83
CA TRP A 90 -3.53 11.52 10.02
C TRP A 90 -4.22 10.48 10.89
N ARG A 91 -5.27 9.86 10.34
CA ARG A 91 -6.26 9.07 11.09
C ARG A 91 -5.66 7.91 11.89
N GLU A 92 -4.75 7.14 11.30
CA GLU A 92 -4.19 5.93 11.94
C GLU A 92 -2.72 6.11 12.38
N ARG A 93 -2.28 7.36 12.60
CA ARG A 93 -0.90 7.69 12.96
C ARG A 93 -0.36 6.88 14.14
N ASP A 94 -1.17 6.75 15.19
CA ASP A 94 -0.75 6.10 16.43
C ASP A 94 -0.98 4.58 16.42
N GLU A 95 -1.53 4.04 15.34
CA GLU A 95 -1.86 2.63 15.20
C GLU A 95 -0.86 1.85 14.35
N ARG A 96 -0.13 2.58 13.49
CA ARG A 96 0.76 2.02 12.48
C ARG A 96 2.14 2.67 12.52
N GLN A 97 3.14 1.86 12.18
CA GLN A 97 4.44 2.36 11.78
C GLN A 97 4.47 2.47 10.26
N GLN A 98 5.22 3.43 9.74
CA GLN A 98 5.47 3.59 8.31
C GLN A 98 6.96 3.72 8.04
N GLN A 99 7.42 3.17 6.92
CA GLN A 99 8.80 3.31 6.49
C GLN A 99 8.90 3.21 4.97
N TRP A 100 9.84 3.98 4.43
CA TRP A 100 10.23 3.92 3.02
C TRP A 100 11.28 2.85 2.83
N PHE A 101 11.10 2.04 1.80
CA PHE A 101 11.98 0.94 1.42
C PHE A 101 12.31 1.04 -0.06
N SER A 102 13.47 0.56 -0.47
CA SER A 102 13.68 0.24 -1.89
C SER A 102 12.67 -0.78 -2.38
N LEU A 103 12.47 -0.90 -3.70
CA LEU A 103 11.59 -1.92 -4.28
C LEU A 103 11.96 -3.35 -3.85
N SER A 104 13.26 -3.68 -3.80
CA SER A 104 13.75 -4.99 -3.38
C SER A 104 13.45 -5.26 -1.91
N GLU A 105 13.79 -4.32 -1.03
CA GLU A 105 13.52 -4.47 0.41
C GLU A 105 12.01 -4.55 0.66
N ALA A 106 11.21 -3.72 0.01
CA ALA A 106 9.76 -3.76 0.15
C ALA A 106 9.19 -5.14 -0.22
N ALA A 107 9.73 -5.77 -1.27
CA ALA A 107 9.34 -7.11 -1.67
C ALA A 107 9.76 -8.19 -0.66
N ASP A 108 10.86 -7.99 0.06
CA ASP A 108 11.34 -8.90 1.11
C ASP A 108 10.56 -8.72 2.42
N MET A 109 10.09 -7.50 2.73
CA MET A 109 9.39 -7.19 3.98
C MET A 109 7.92 -7.62 4.02
N VAL A 110 7.26 -7.73 2.86
CA VAL A 110 5.83 -8.09 2.79
C VAL A 110 5.61 -9.59 2.95
N GLY A 111 4.59 -9.97 3.73
CA GLY A 111 4.31 -11.38 4.02
C GLY A 111 3.55 -12.11 2.91
N GLU A 112 2.84 -11.41 2.02
CA GLU A 112 2.04 -12.04 0.97
C GLU A 112 2.89 -12.33 -0.28
N PRO A 113 3.06 -13.61 -0.70
CA PRO A 113 3.92 -13.95 -1.83
C PRO A 113 3.54 -13.25 -3.14
N GLY A 114 2.23 -13.08 -3.38
CA GLY A 114 1.75 -12.37 -4.57
C GLY A 114 2.06 -10.86 -4.55
N LEU A 115 2.10 -10.24 -3.36
CA LEU A 115 2.51 -8.86 -3.21
C LEU A 115 4.02 -8.73 -3.43
N SER A 116 4.81 -9.61 -2.81
CA SER A 116 6.27 -9.68 -3.03
C SER A 116 6.61 -9.79 -4.52
N ALA A 117 6.02 -10.76 -5.22
CA ALA A 117 6.24 -10.96 -6.66
C ALA A 117 5.81 -9.74 -7.51
N THR A 118 4.72 -9.07 -7.13
CA THR A 118 4.27 -7.84 -7.81
C THR A 118 5.28 -6.70 -7.60
N LEU A 119 5.82 -6.53 -6.40
CA LEU A 119 6.83 -5.52 -6.10
C LEU A 119 8.15 -5.78 -6.84
N ARG A 120 8.58 -7.05 -6.98
CA ARG A 120 9.80 -7.38 -7.75
C ARG A 120 9.67 -7.14 -9.25
N SER A 121 8.46 -7.28 -9.79
CA SER A 121 8.19 -7.14 -11.23
C SER A 121 7.71 -5.74 -11.62
N LEU A 122 7.64 -4.82 -10.66
CA LEU A 122 7.09 -3.49 -10.83
C LEU A 122 8.01 -2.65 -11.72
N LYS A 123 7.56 -2.40 -12.95
CA LYS A 123 8.21 -1.45 -13.86
C LYS A 123 7.60 -0.08 -13.61
N LEU A 124 8.40 0.81 -13.04
CA LEU A 124 8.02 2.20 -12.87
C LEU A 124 8.25 2.91 -14.21
N CYS A 125 7.17 3.48 -14.75
CA CYS A 125 7.20 4.33 -15.93
C CYS A 125 7.39 5.81 -15.57
#